data_AF-A0A5N7CXU6-F1
#
_entry.id   AF-A0A5N7CXU6-F1
#
_cell.length_a   1.000
_cell.length_b   1.000
_cell.length_c   1.000
_cell.angle_alpha   90.00
_cell.angle_beta   90.00
_cell.angle_gamma   90.00
#
_symmetry.space_group_name_H-M   'P 1'
#
loop_
_entity.id
_entity.type
_entity.pdbx_description
1 polymer ?
#
loop_
_entity_poly.entity_id
_entity_poly.type
_entity_poly.pdbx_seq_one_letter_code
_entity_poly.pdbx_strand_id
1 'polypeptide(L)'
;MLVCSSWLHVLPTIMERKATVPLISSSISTLGLSILSKSSGQRKWELRYMQSYCATTQALRQLLQAGARQPGHELAAAALCLSLIEALKPKFDHGWFGHVRAGAELIQLAGPRAFAEPVPLKLLIGFCPILLSEACLSQRKSFLDSDDWRRVLFSQSSPSPMLSLMSTAAIIPGLLQETAALPFQSPQHTLSVAHQLLSVFSSVLFALDQWELSLRGSTSGPLFWPGETRGSLHAGGGPPTSSIHFSDTYKAMCLMQAWAYGIECLTGIERLGSTIDGVLRTSVMSEMQSAWNRETVLGLSRKIYQSLWYFLQDDLRLYGPVSTVFPLNIAYEALLSHCPEASDDDIKGCEHAISLLSQKGFALHPRAKQS
;
A
#
# COMPACT_ATOMS: atom_id res chain seq x y z
N MET A 1 -4.35 12.57 -13.43
CA MET A 1 -2.94 12.12 -13.26
C MET A 1 -2.85 11.36 -11.94
N LEU A 2 -2.35 10.13 -11.92
CA LEU A 2 -2.34 9.29 -10.72
C LEU A 2 -1.13 9.66 -9.84
N VAL A 3 -1.32 9.84 -8.53
CA VAL A 3 -0.24 10.26 -7.61
C VAL A 3 0.94 9.26 -7.62
N CYS A 4 0.66 7.96 -7.76
CA CYS A 4 1.69 6.91 -7.86
C CYS A 4 2.45 6.89 -9.21
N SER A 5 2.07 7.68 -10.22
CA SER A 5 2.85 7.85 -11.47
C SER A 5 3.53 9.21 -11.55
N SER A 6 3.23 10.13 -10.62
CA SER A 6 3.72 11.50 -10.67
C SER A 6 5.24 11.61 -10.52
N TRP A 7 5.86 10.69 -9.79
CA TRP A 7 7.31 10.61 -9.59
C TRP A 7 8.06 10.18 -10.86
N LEU A 8 7.43 9.43 -11.78
CA LEU A 8 8.06 9.08 -13.06
C LEU A 8 8.39 10.31 -13.90
N HIS A 9 7.60 11.38 -13.75
CA HIS A 9 7.85 12.63 -14.46
C HIS A 9 9.08 13.38 -13.97
N VAL A 10 9.60 13.06 -12.77
CA VAL A 10 10.83 13.70 -12.25
C VAL A 10 12.08 12.88 -12.51
N LEU A 11 11.94 11.62 -12.95
CA LEU A 11 13.07 10.76 -13.26
C LEU A 11 14.02 11.34 -14.33
N PRO A 12 13.54 11.98 -15.42
CA PRO A 12 14.44 12.61 -16.38
C PRO A 12 15.31 13.71 -15.76
N THR A 13 14.76 14.50 -14.84
CA THR A 13 15.49 15.57 -14.14
C THR A 13 16.56 15.02 -13.20
N ILE A 14 16.34 13.82 -12.64
CA ILE A 14 17.34 13.14 -11.79
C ILE A 14 18.55 12.67 -12.63
N MET A 15 18.39 12.45 -13.94
CA MET A 15 19.47 11.99 -14.83
C MET A 15 20.57 13.04 -15.09
N GLU A 16 20.39 14.29 -14.68
CA GLU A 16 21.35 15.38 -14.95
C GLU A 16 22.59 15.36 -14.02
N ARG A 17 22.63 14.47 -13.01
CA ARG A 17 23.70 14.39 -12.00
C ARG A 17 24.77 13.33 -12.31
N LYS A 18 25.98 13.77 -12.66
CA LYS A 18 27.08 12.97 -13.28
C LYS A 18 27.47 11.63 -12.63
N ALA A 19 27.37 11.45 -11.30
CA ALA A 19 27.94 10.25 -10.64
C ALA A 19 27.02 9.01 -10.66
N THR A 20 25.70 9.20 -10.72
CA THR A 20 24.69 8.12 -10.60
C THR A 20 23.83 7.97 -11.86
N VAL A 21 24.05 8.81 -12.89
CA VAL A 21 23.37 8.73 -14.20
C VAL A 21 23.32 7.31 -14.77
N PRO A 22 24.40 6.52 -14.76
CA PRO A 22 24.37 5.20 -15.39
C PRO A 22 23.39 4.25 -14.71
N LEU A 23 23.29 4.30 -13.37
CA LEU A 23 22.38 3.45 -12.62
C LEU A 23 20.92 3.85 -12.87
N ILE A 24 20.59 5.13 -12.68
CA ILE A 24 19.22 5.63 -12.91
C ILE A 24 18.77 5.35 -14.34
N SER A 25 19.62 5.66 -15.33
CA SER A 25 19.32 5.41 -16.73
C SER A 25 19.09 3.92 -17.01
N SER A 26 19.90 3.04 -16.43
CA SER A 26 19.74 1.59 -16.54
C SER A 26 18.46 1.09 -15.86
N SER A 27 18.11 1.61 -14.68
CA SER A 27 16.86 1.27 -13.97
C SER A 27 15.62 1.71 -14.76
N ILE A 28 15.61 2.93 -15.30
CA ILE A 28 14.52 3.44 -16.14
C ILE A 28 14.38 2.61 -17.41
N SER A 29 15.50 2.32 -18.08
CA SER A 29 15.52 1.52 -19.30
C SER A 29 15.01 0.11 -19.05
N THR A 30 15.43 -0.50 -17.94
CA THR A 30 14.96 -1.82 -17.51
C THR A 30 13.46 -1.83 -17.23
N LEU A 31 12.93 -0.78 -16.59
CA LEU A 31 11.48 -0.64 -16.36
C LEU A 31 10.73 -0.50 -17.69
N GLY A 32 11.24 0.30 -18.63
CA GLY A 32 10.67 0.37 -19.98
C GLY A 32 10.66 -0.99 -20.69
N LEU A 33 11.76 -1.74 -20.62
CA LEU A 33 11.88 -3.09 -21.20
C LEU A 33 10.94 -4.10 -20.52
N SER A 34 10.70 -4.00 -19.21
CA SER A 34 9.77 -4.90 -18.50
C SER A 34 8.32 -4.68 -18.98
N ILE A 35 7.94 -3.41 -19.21
CA ILE A 35 6.64 -3.04 -19.76
C ILE A 35 6.49 -3.56 -21.20
N LEU A 36 7.48 -3.30 -22.07
CA LEU A 36 7.47 -3.74 -23.48
C LEU A 36 7.46 -5.26 -23.62
N SER A 37 8.22 -5.95 -22.77
CA SER A 37 8.24 -7.42 -22.77
C SER A 37 6.91 -8.01 -22.28
N LYS A 38 6.16 -7.32 -21.42
CA LYS A 38 4.81 -7.73 -21.00
C LYS A 38 3.78 -7.52 -22.12
N SER A 39 3.87 -6.42 -22.87
CA SER A 39 2.89 -6.10 -23.93
C SER A 39 3.11 -6.86 -25.24
N SER A 40 4.34 -7.24 -25.55
CA SER A 40 4.69 -7.81 -26.87
C SER A 40 4.65 -9.34 -26.95
N GLY A 41 4.77 -10.05 -25.83
CA GLY A 41 4.87 -11.52 -25.79
C GLY A 41 6.11 -12.09 -26.51
N GLN A 42 7.02 -11.27 -27.05
CA GLN A 42 8.15 -11.74 -27.83
C GLN A 42 9.34 -12.10 -26.95
N ARG A 43 9.92 -13.29 -27.17
CA ARG A 43 11.09 -13.81 -26.45
C ARG A 43 12.32 -12.87 -26.50
N LYS A 44 12.46 -12.10 -27.58
CA LYS A 44 13.55 -11.11 -27.73
C LYS A 44 13.50 -10.03 -26.64
N TRP A 45 12.31 -9.50 -26.35
CA TRP A 45 12.14 -8.47 -25.32
C TRP A 45 12.34 -9.05 -23.92
N GLU A 46 11.91 -10.30 -23.71
CA GLU A 46 12.13 -11.01 -22.45
C GLU A 46 13.63 -11.21 -22.15
N LEU A 47 14.41 -11.63 -23.15
CA LEU A 47 15.86 -11.79 -23.00
C LEU A 47 16.57 -10.47 -22.70
N ARG A 48 16.24 -9.41 -23.44
CA ARG A 48 16.80 -8.06 -23.23
C ARG A 48 16.44 -7.50 -21.86
N TYR A 49 15.19 -7.67 -21.44
CA TYR A 49 14.73 -7.32 -20.10
C TYR A 49 15.56 -8.02 -19.03
N MET A 50 15.70 -9.35 -19.10
CA MET A 50 16.44 -10.12 -18.09
C MET A 50 17.91 -9.72 -18.00
N GLN A 51 18.57 -9.50 -19.14
CA GLN A 51 19.95 -9.03 -19.17
C GLN A 51 20.10 -7.64 -18.51
N SER A 52 19.22 -6.71 -18.88
CA SER A 52 19.21 -5.35 -18.33
C SER A 52 18.92 -5.34 -16.83
N TYR A 53 18.00 -6.19 -16.38
CA TYR A 53 17.65 -6.35 -14.98
C TYR A 53 18.83 -6.90 -14.15
N CYS A 54 19.49 -7.96 -14.60
CA CYS A 54 20.67 -8.50 -13.93
C CYS A 54 21.83 -7.47 -13.86
N ALA A 55 22.07 -6.74 -14.95
CA ALA A 55 23.09 -5.70 -14.97
C ALA A 55 22.77 -4.54 -13.99
N THR A 56 21.50 -4.11 -13.94
CA THR A 56 21.05 -3.03 -13.05
C THR A 56 21.20 -3.42 -11.58
N THR A 57 20.79 -4.64 -11.20
CA THR A 57 20.90 -5.11 -9.81
C THR A 57 22.35 -5.31 -9.39
N GLN A 58 23.22 -5.78 -10.30
CA GLN A 58 24.67 -5.87 -10.06
C GLN A 58 25.29 -4.47 -9.86
N ALA A 59 24.95 -3.50 -10.70
CA ALA A 59 25.44 -2.13 -10.57
C ALA A 59 24.98 -1.48 -9.24
N LEU A 60 23.72 -1.66 -8.86
CA LEU A 60 23.20 -1.20 -7.58
C LEU A 60 23.98 -1.82 -6.42
N ARG A 61 24.19 -3.15 -6.45
CA ARG A 61 24.95 -3.86 -5.42
C ARG A 61 26.40 -3.36 -5.29
N GLN A 62 27.08 -3.14 -6.41
CA GLN A 62 28.45 -2.61 -6.42
C GLN A 62 28.53 -1.21 -5.80
N LEU A 63 27.58 -0.33 -6.12
CA LEU A 63 27.52 1.01 -5.55
C LEU A 63 27.25 1.00 -4.04
N LEU A 64 26.40 0.09 -3.56
CA LEU A 64 26.16 -0.10 -2.12
C LEU A 64 27.42 -0.62 -1.41
N GLN A 65 28.14 -1.58 -2.02
CA GLN A 65 29.37 -2.15 -1.48
C GLN A 65 30.55 -1.16 -1.48
N ALA A 66 30.59 -0.23 -2.44
CA ALA A 66 31.60 0.82 -2.51
C ALA A 66 31.50 1.86 -1.36
N GLY A 67 30.49 1.75 -0.49
CA GLY A 67 30.40 2.55 0.73
C GLY A 67 30.10 4.02 0.47
N ALA A 68 29.08 4.32 -0.33
CA ALA A 68 28.58 5.68 -0.47
C ALA A 68 28.21 6.22 0.91
N ARG A 69 28.98 7.20 1.42
CA ARG A 69 28.82 7.76 2.77
C ARG A 69 27.45 8.36 3.03
N GLN A 70 26.73 8.75 1.97
CA GLN A 70 25.29 9.02 1.99
C GLN A 70 24.70 8.58 0.63
N PRO A 71 23.76 7.62 0.61
CA PRO A 71 23.07 7.29 -0.63
C PRO A 71 22.22 8.48 -1.04
N GLY A 72 22.39 8.95 -2.28
CA GLY A 72 21.50 9.98 -2.83
C GLY A 72 20.09 9.44 -3.10
N HIS A 73 19.13 10.34 -3.29
CA HIS A 73 17.76 10.00 -3.69
C HIS A 73 17.70 9.20 -5.01
N GLU A 74 18.78 9.21 -5.77
CA GLU A 74 18.98 8.42 -6.98
C GLU A 74 19.03 6.90 -6.70
N LEU A 75 19.65 6.47 -5.60
CA LEU A 75 19.67 5.05 -5.23
C LEU A 75 18.29 4.57 -4.80
N ALA A 76 17.55 5.40 -4.05
CA ALA A 76 16.16 5.14 -3.71
C ALA A 76 15.28 5.02 -4.96
N ALA A 77 15.40 5.96 -5.91
CA ALA A 77 14.68 5.90 -7.18
C ALA A 77 15.00 4.62 -7.97
N ALA A 78 16.27 4.20 -8.02
CA ALA A 78 16.68 2.97 -8.69
C ALA A 78 16.06 1.72 -8.04
N ALA A 79 16.11 1.60 -6.70
CA ALA A 79 15.50 0.51 -5.95
C ALA A 79 13.97 0.44 -6.18
N LEU A 80 13.31 1.58 -6.33
CA LEU A 80 11.87 1.64 -6.54
C LEU A 80 11.46 1.34 -7.98
N CYS A 81 12.27 1.72 -8.96
CA CYS A 81 12.14 1.22 -10.33
C CYS A 81 12.23 -0.32 -10.37
N LEU A 82 13.19 -0.92 -9.66
CA LEU A 82 13.33 -2.38 -9.53
C LEU A 82 12.14 -3.03 -8.82
N SER A 83 11.64 -2.41 -7.75
CA SER A 83 10.42 -2.85 -7.05
C SER A 83 9.23 -2.94 -8.00
N LEU A 84 9.03 -1.93 -8.83
CA LEU A 84 7.94 -1.90 -9.81
C LEU A 84 8.14 -2.92 -10.93
N ILE A 85 9.37 -3.09 -11.41
CA ILE A 85 9.68 -4.15 -12.37
C ILE A 85 9.21 -5.52 -11.86
N GLU A 86 9.47 -5.82 -10.60
CA GLU A 86 9.10 -7.10 -9.99
C GLU A 86 7.61 -7.21 -9.68
N ALA A 87 6.97 -6.11 -9.28
CA ALA A 87 5.51 -6.06 -9.17
C ALA A 87 4.83 -6.33 -10.52
N LEU A 88 5.44 -5.89 -11.63
CA LEU A 88 4.91 -6.10 -13.00
C LEU A 88 5.16 -7.51 -13.54
N LYS A 89 6.24 -8.14 -13.09
CA LYS A 89 6.69 -9.48 -13.49
C LYS A 89 7.10 -10.28 -12.25
N PRO A 90 6.14 -10.76 -11.45
CA PRO A 90 6.43 -11.63 -10.32
C PRO A 90 6.97 -12.94 -10.87
N LYS A 91 8.31 -13.04 -10.94
CA LYS A 91 9.03 -14.29 -11.24
C LYS A 91 9.45 -15.02 -9.98
N PHE A 92 9.50 -14.29 -8.86
CA PHE A 92 9.90 -14.79 -7.55
C PHE A 92 8.87 -14.33 -6.53
N ASP A 93 8.42 -15.26 -5.70
CA ASP A 93 7.60 -14.93 -4.55
C ASP A 93 8.40 -13.96 -3.66
N HIS A 94 7.79 -12.84 -3.26
CA HIS A 94 8.32 -11.83 -2.33
C HIS A 94 9.40 -10.86 -2.82
N GLY A 95 9.87 -10.95 -4.07
CA GLY A 95 10.96 -10.08 -4.56
C GLY A 95 10.66 -8.58 -4.41
N TRP A 96 9.47 -8.15 -4.83
CA TRP A 96 9.17 -6.72 -4.92
C TRP A 96 9.14 -6.03 -3.55
N PHE A 97 8.63 -6.70 -2.50
CA PHE A 97 8.68 -6.16 -1.13
C PHE A 97 10.11 -6.07 -0.61
N GLY A 98 11.00 -6.97 -1.03
CA GLY A 98 12.43 -6.87 -0.74
C GLY A 98 13.02 -5.56 -1.26
N HIS A 99 12.71 -5.18 -2.50
CA HIS A 99 13.17 -3.89 -3.06
C HIS A 99 12.44 -2.68 -2.50
N VAL A 100 11.15 -2.78 -2.17
CA VAL A 100 10.43 -1.69 -1.50
C VAL A 100 11.08 -1.40 -0.16
N ARG A 101 11.41 -2.45 0.62
CA ARG A 101 12.13 -2.33 1.89
C ARG A 101 13.53 -1.77 1.72
N ALA A 102 14.29 -2.27 0.74
CA ALA A 102 15.61 -1.71 0.43
C ALA A 102 15.51 -0.23 0.05
N GLY A 103 14.50 0.16 -0.73
CA GLY A 103 14.19 1.55 -1.04
C GLY A 103 13.86 2.37 0.20
N ALA A 104 13.05 1.84 1.11
CA ALA A 104 12.72 2.47 2.39
C ALA A 104 13.97 2.70 3.26
N GLU A 105 14.87 1.72 3.33
CA GLU A 105 16.14 1.83 4.07
C GLU A 105 17.06 2.88 3.45
N LEU A 106 17.16 2.94 2.11
CA LEU A 106 17.94 3.95 1.40
C LEU A 106 17.40 5.37 1.60
N ILE A 107 16.07 5.54 1.59
CA ILE A 107 15.42 6.81 1.90
C ILE A 107 15.74 7.25 3.33
N GLN A 108 15.61 6.33 4.29
CA GLN A 108 15.92 6.61 5.69
C GLN A 108 17.40 6.98 5.89
N LEU A 109 18.31 6.25 5.25
CA LEU A 109 19.76 6.49 5.34
C LEU A 109 20.18 7.83 4.71
N ALA A 110 19.52 8.25 3.63
CA ALA A 110 19.70 9.56 3.03
C ALA A 110 19.19 10.70 3.95
N GLY A 111 18.18 10.39 4.76
CA GLY A 111 17.58 11.30 5.73
C GLY A 111 16.61 12.32 5.12
N PRO A 112 15.80 12.99 5.96
CA PRO A 112 14.71 13.88 5.54
C PRO A 112 15.21 15.06 4.69
N ARG A 113 16.39 15.62 5.02
CA ARG A 113 16.97 16.76 4.30
C ARG A 113 17.28 16.45 2.83
N ALA A 114 17.62 15.20 2.51
CA ALA A 114 17.87 14.80 1.11
C ALA A 114 16.61 14.88 0.24
N PHE A 115 15.43 14.96 0.87
CA PHE A 115 14.12 15.02 0.22
C PHE A 115 13.41 16.36 0.38
N ALA A 116 14.08 17.40 0.89
CA ALA A 116 13.48 18.73 1.07
C ALA A 116 13.34 19.52 -0.24
N GLU A 117 14.11 19.18 -1.27
CA GLU A 117 14.07 19.83 -2.58
C GLU A 117 12.89 19.33 -3.44
N PRO A 118 12.36 20.14 -4.38
CA PRO A 118 11.12 19.80 -5.11
C PRO A 118 11.13 18.46 -5.86
N VAL A 119 12.24 18.10 -6.51
CA VAL A 119 12.36 16.85 -7.29
C VAL A 119 12.40 15.62 -6.38
N PRO A 120 13.34 15.52 -5.41
CA PRO A 120 13.32 14.47 -4.40
C PRO A 120 12.01 14.39 -3.61
N LEU A 121 11.42 15.52 -3.24
CA LEU A 121 10.15 15.54 -2.50
C LEU A 121 9.02 14.88 -3.31
N LYS A 122 8.91 15.22 -4.60
CA LYS A 122 7.91 14.61 -5.49
C LYS A 122 8.14 13.13 -5.69
N LEU A 123 9.41 12.70 -5.71
CA LEU A 123 9.80 11.30 -5.71
C LEU A 123 9.29 10.58 -4.44
N LEU A 124 9.59 11.12 -3.26
CA LEU A 124 9.14 10.59 -1.97
C LEU A 124 7.61 10.51 -1.86
N ILE A 125 6.89 11.58 -2.25
CA ILE A 125 5.41 11.62 -2.22
C ILE A 125 4.82 10.51 -3.08
N GLY A 126 5.37 10.29 -4.29
CA GLY A 126 4.91 9.23 -5.19
C GLY A 126 5.09 7.82 -4.61
N PHE A 127 6.02 7.65 -3.68
CA PHE A 127 6.35 6.36 -3.06
C PHE A 127 5.63 6.09 -1.75
N CYS A 128 5.11 7.11 -1.06
CA CYS A 128 4.45 6.97 0.23
C CYS A 128 3.38 5.86 0.27
N PRO A 129 2.48 5.71 -0.73
CA PRO A 129 1.47 4.66 -0.71
C PRO A 129 2.06 3.24 -0.72
N ILE A 130 3.16 3.04 -1.47
CA ILE A 130 3.82 1.74 -1.59
C ILE A 130 4.58 1.41 -0.30
N LEU A 131 5.28 2.40 0.27
CA LEU A 131 6.00 2.26 1.53
C LEU A 131 5.06 1.95 2.70
N LEU A 132 3.92 2.63 2.79
CA LEU A 132 2.94 2.37 3.83
C LEU A 132 2.23 1.03 3.65
N SER A 133 1.95 0.63 2.41
CA SER A 133 1.41 -0.71 2.12
C SER A 133 2.35 -1.82 2.63
N GLU A 134 3.66 -1.70 2.37
CA GLU A 134 4.65 -2.67 2.88
C GLU A 134 4.76 -2.64 4.41
N ALA A 135 4.76 -1.46 5.01
CA ALA A 135 4.81 -1.30 6.45
C ALA A 135 3.60 -1.95 7.15
N CYS A 136 2.39 -1.76 6.63
CA CYS A 136 1.17 -2.41 7.13
C CYS A 136 1.22 -3.93 6.98
N LEU A 137 1.62 -4.43 5.80
CA LEU A 137 1.68 -5.87 5.54
C LEU A 137 2.77 -6.58 6.35
N SER A 138 3.89 -5.92 6.58
CA SER A 138 4.98 -6.43 7.43
C SER A 138 4.76 -6.17 8.92
N GLN A 139 3.73 -5.39 9.28
CA GLN A 139 3.46 -4.89 10.64
C GLN A 139 4.71 -4.27 11.28
N ARG A 140 5.36 -3.38 10.54
CA ARG A 140 6.55 -2.65 11.01
C ARG A 140 6.29 -1.16 10.99
N LYS A 141 6.64 -0.50 12.08
CA LYS A 141 6.55 0.95 12.21
C LYS A 141 7.18 1.64 10.99
N SER A 142 6.43 2.55 10.39
CA SER A 142 6.90 3.34 9.27
C SER A 142 7.72 4.53 9.76
N PHE A 143 8.85 4.81 9.11
CA PHE A 143 9.63 6.02 9.38
C PHE A 143 8.86 7.30 9.01
N LEU A 144 7.86 7.18 8.12
CA LEU A 144 6.97 8.27 7.69
C LEU A 144 6.11 8.81 8.84
N ASP A 145 5.97 8.06 9.93
CA ASP A 145 5.25 8.49 11.14
C ASP A 145 6.03 9.53 11.96
N SER A 146 7.34 9.67 11.76
CA SER A 146 8.15 10.60 12.56
C SER A 146 7.99 12.06 12.13
N ASP A 147 8.14 12.97 13.09
CA ASP A 147 7.98 14.42 12.90
C ASP A 147 8.93 14.99 11.84
N ASP A 148 10.15 14.49 11.75
CA ASP A 148 11.14 14.93 10.76
C ASP A 148 10.66 14.67 9.32
N TRP A 149 10.11 13.49 9.08
CA TRP A 149 9.61 13.10 7.76
C TRP A 149 8.27 13.77 7.45
N ARG A 150 7.38 13.90 8.44
CA ARG A 150 6.15 14.68 8.30
C ARG A 150 6.44 16.14 7.91
N ARG A 151 7.41 16.79 8.55
CA ARG A 151 7.79 18.18 8.21
C ARG A 151 8.24 18.33 6.75
N VAL A 152 9.01 17.38 6.23
CA VAL A 152 9.45 17.42 4.83
C VAL A 152 8.29 17.20 3.87
N LEU A 153 7.45 16.19 4.13
CA LEU A 153 6.29 15.87 3.29
C LEU A 153 5.28 17.03 3.20
N PHE A 154 5.07 17.73 4.30
CA PHE A 154 4.12 18.85 4.41
C PHE A 154 4.78 20.22 4.28
N SER A 155 6.01 20.29 3.77
CA SER A 155 6.69 21.56 3.51
C SER A 155 6.01 22.41 2.43
N GLN A 156 5.13 21.82 1.62
CA GLN A 156 4.35 22.53 0.59
C GLN A 156 3.02 23.03 1.12
N SER A 157 2.58 24.21 0.64
CA SER A 157 1.45 24.98 1.16
C SER A 157 0.07 24.33 1.02
N SER A 158 -0.06 23.19 0.31
CA SER A 158 -1.32 22.43 0.24
C SER A 158 -1.06 20.95 -0.08
N PRO A 159 -1.24 20.04 0.89
CA PRO A 159 -1.08 18.61 0.64
C PRO A 159 -2.20 18.07 -0.23
N SER A 160 -1.86 17.16 -1.14
CA SER A 160 -2.87 16.44 -1.93
C SER A 160 -3.72 15.54 -1.03
N PRO A 161 -4.97 15.17 -1.43
CA PRO A 161 -5.80 14.25 -0.67
C PRO A 161 -5.10 12.94 -0.28
N MET A 162 -4.35 12.34 -1.21
CA MET A 162 -3.56 11.13 -0.95
C MET A 162 -2.46 11.38 0.07
N LEU A 163 -1.72 12.50 -0.01
CA LEU A 163 -0.67 12.80 0.95
C LEU A 163 -1.23 13.02 2.36
N SER A 164 -2.36 13.74 2.47
CA SER A 164 -3.09 13.91 3.72
C SER A 164 -3.53 12.55 4.30
N LEU A 165 -4.09 11.67 3.47
CA LEU A 165 -4.46 10.31 3.87
C LEU A 165 -3.26 9.52 4.39
N MET A 166 -2.13 9.54 3.66
CA MET A 166 -0.92 8.82 4.07
C MET A 166 -0.38 9.30 5.41
N SER A 167 -0.50 10.59 5.72
CA SER A 167 -0.08 11.15 7.01
C SER A 167 -0.95 10.68 8.18
N THR A 168 -2.27 10.59 7.95
CA THR A 168 -3.19 9.98 8.90
C THR A 168 -2.85 8.50 9.11
N ALA A 169 -2.56 7.77 8.03
CA ALA A 169 -2.30 6.34 8.06
C ALA A 169 -0.89 5.95 8.54
N ALA A 170 0.07 6.89 8.57
CA ALA A 170 1.49 6.58 8.81
C ALA A 170 1.77 5.89 10.15
N ILE A 171 0.92 6.14 11.15
CA ILE A 171 1.02 5.56 12.50
C ILE A 171 0.53 4.11 12.58
N ILE A 172 -0.37 3.69 11.67
CA ILE A 172 -1.07 2.40 11.72
C ILE A 172 -0.10 1.20 11.81
N PRO A 173 0.97 1.11 10.99
CA PRO A 173 1.90 0.00 11.09
C PRO A 173 2.56 -0.12 12.47
N GLY A 174 2.83 1.01 13.13
CA GLY A 174 3.37 1.05 14.50
C GLY A 174 2.38 0.53 15.53
N LEU A 175 1.11 0.92 15.43
CA LEU A 175 0.05 0.42 16.31
C LEU A 175 -0.14 -1.10 16.17
N LEU A 176 -0.11 -1.61 14.94
CA LEU A 176 -0.18 -3.05 14.66
C LEU A 176 1.02 -3.79 15.26
N GLN A 177 2.23 -3.24 15.12
CA GLN A 177 3.45 -3.79 15.69
C GLN A 177 3.38 -3.83 17.23
N GLU A 178 2.96 -2.72 17.86
CA GLU A 178 2.84 -2.61 19.32
C GLU A 178 1.76 -3.52 19.88
N THR A 179 0.65 -3.69 19.15
CA THR A 179 -0.42 -4.65 19.51
C THR A 179 0.11 -6.09 19.48
N ALA A 180 0.88 -6.47 18.47
CA ALA A 180 1.47 -7.80 18.37
C ALA A 180 2.57 -8.04 19.43
N ALA A 181 3.27 -7.00 19.84
CA ALA A 181 4.36 -7.07 20.82
C ALA A 181 3.93 -6.79 22.26
N LEU A 182 2.62 -6.67 22.54
CA LEU A 182 2.07 -6.23 23.82
C LEU A 182 2.67 -7.06 24.97
N PRO A 183 3.54 -6.47 25.80
CA PRO A 183 4.27 -7.25 26.78
C PRO A 183 3.38 -7.52 28.00
N PHE A 184 3.28 -8.79 28.41
CA PHE A 184 2.71 -9.12 29.71
C PHE A 184 3.75 -8.84 30.80
N GLN A 185 3.68 -7.64 31.40
CA GLN A 185 4.53 -7.26 32.53
C GLN A 185 3.74 -7.30 33.84
N SER A 186 2.65 -6.54 33.90
CA SER A 186 1.69 -6.56 35.00
C SER A 186 0.29 -6.22 34.48
N PRO A 187 -0.79 -6.69 35.15
CA PRO A 187 -2.16 -6.42 34.71
C PRO A 187 -2.47 -4.92 34.53
N GLN A 188 -2.02 -4.05 35.44
CA GLN A 188 -2.26 -2.60 35.34
C GLN A 188 -1.49 -1.96 34.18
N HIS A 189 -0.23 -2.35 33.98
CA HIS A 189 0.58 -1.82 32.87
C HIS A 189 0.01 -2.26 31.52
N THR A 190 -0.33 -3.54 31.38
CA THR A 190 -0.95 -4.10 30.17
C THR A 190 -2.29 -3.42 29.85
N LEU A 191 -3.12 -3.16 30.86
CA LEU A 191 -4.37 -2.38 30.69
C LEU A 191 -4.11 -0.95 30.25
N SER A 192 -3.15 -0.25 30.87
CA SER A 192 -2.81 1.13 30.51
C SER A 192 -2.36 1.23 29.06
N VAL A 193 -1.48 0.32 28.62
CA VAL A 193 -1.01 0.27 27.22
C VAL A 193 -2.17 -0.06 26.28
N ALA A 194 -3.06 -0.98 26.66
CA ALA A 194 -4.23 -1.32 25.87
C ALA A 194 -5.19 -0.14 25.68
N HIS A 195 -5.54 0.59 26.74
CA HIS A 195 -6.37 1.79 26.63
C HIS A 195 -5.71 2.85 25.73
N GLN A 196 -4.40 3.03 25.85
CA GLN A 196 -3.66 3.95 24.98
C GLN A 196 -3.74 3.52 23.51
N LEU A 197 -3.45 2.26 23.20
CA LEU A 197 -3.54 1.73 21.83
C LEU A 197 -4.95 1.86 21.27
N LEU A 198 -5.97 1.51 22.05
CA LEU A 198 -7.37 1.64 21.65
C LEU A 198 -7.73 3.09 21.35
N SER A 199 -7.36 4.02 22.24
CA SER A 199 -7.60 5.45 22.05
C SER A 199 -6.95 5.98 20.77
N VAL A 200 -5.73 5.54 20.46
CA VAL A 200 -5.03 5.95 19.24
C VAL A 200 -5.66 5.31 17.99
N PHE A 201 -6.03 4.03 18.01
CA PHE A 201 -6.79 3.41 16.90
C PHE A 201 -8.11 4.13 16.63
N SER A 202 -8.89 4.43 17.67
CA SER A 202 -10.15 5.18 17.54
C SER A 202 -9.92 6.58 16.97
N SER A 203 -8.85 7.26 17.39
CA SER A 203 -8.49 8.58 16.88
C SER A 203 -8.12 8.53 15.39
N VAL A 204 -7.41 7.48 14.94
CA VAL A 204 -7.07 7.28 13.54
C VAL A 204 -8.33 6.97 12.71
N LEU A 205 -9.23 6.10 13.19
CA LEU A 205 -10.50 5.81 12.52
C LEU A 205 -11.33 7.09 12.34
N PHE A 206 -11.47 7.88 13.40
CA PHE A 206 -12.15 9.17 13.32
C PHE A 206 -11.49 10.11 12.30
N ALA A 207 -10.17 10.18 12.28
CA ALA A 207 -9.44 11.01 11.31
C ALA A 207 -9.61 10.53 9.86
N LEU A 208 -9.71 9.22 9.62
CA LEU A 208 -10.01 8.65 8.31
C LEU A 208 -11.43 9.02 7.86
N ASP A 209 -12.42 8.97 8.76
CA ASP A 209 -13.79 9.39 8.46
C ASP A 209 -13.87 10.89 8.14
N GLN A 210 -13.22 11.74 8.94
CA GLN A 210 -13.14 13.18 8.68
C GLN A 210 -12.44 13.48 7.35
N TRP A 211 -11.39 12.71 7.01
CA TRP A 211 -10.72 12.83 5.73
C TRP A 211 -11.65 12.46 4.56
N GLU A 212 -12.44 11.38 4.65
CA GLU A 212 -13.38 11.00 3.59
C GLU A 212 -14.48 12.06 3.43
N LEU A 213 -15.01 12.60 4.54
CA LEU A 213 -15.98 13.69 4.53
C LEU A 213 -15.42 14.95 3.86
N SER A 214 -14.17 15.32 4.15
CA SER A 214 -13.48 16.43 3.50
C SER A 214 -13.31 16.21 2.00
N LEU A 215 -12.92 14.99 1.60
CA LEU A 215 -12.81 14.62 0.18
C LEU A 215 -14.17 14.74 -0.53
N ARG A 216 -15.25 14.31 0.13
CA ARG A 216 -16.62 14.41 -0.37
C ARG A 216 -17.06 15.86 -0.53
N GLY A 217 -16.80 16.71 0.47
CA GLY A 217 -17.14 18.14 0.43
C GLY A 217 -16.38 18.94 -0.63
N SER A 218 -15.17 18.50 -1.00
CA SER A 218 -14.36 19.10 -2.07
C SER A 218 -14.66 18.55 -3.47
N THR A 219 -15.57 17.57 -3.60
CA THR A 219 -15.88 16.92 -4.87
C THR A 219 -17.25 17.33 -5.38
N SER A 220 -17.31 17.72 -6.67
CA SER A 220 -18.59 17.90 -7.34
C SER A 220 -19.23 16.54 -7.64
N GLY A 221 -20.39 16.26 -7.04
CA GLY A 221 -21.13 15.00 -7.23
C GLY A 221 -20.69 13.86 -6.29
N PRO A 222 -21.27 12.65 -6.45
CA PRO A 222 -20.93 11.50 -5.62
C PRO A 222 -19.49 11.02 -5.86
N LEU A 223 -18.80 10.60 -4.80
CA LEU A 223 -17.46 10.02 -4.91
C LEU A 223 -17.46 8.70 -5.70
N PHE A 224 -18.48 7.88 -5.45
CA PHE A 224 -18.71 6.59 -6.10
C PHE A 224 -20.20 6.24 -6.13
N TRP A 225 -20.59 5.34 -7.03
CA TRP A 225 -21.97 4.85 -7.18
C TRP A 225 -21.99 3.39 -7.68
N PRO A 226 -23.11 2.66 -7.49
CA PRO A 226 -23.24 1.31 -8.02
C PRO A 226 -23.12 1.29 -9.54
N GLY A 227 -22.30 0.37 -10.04
CA GLY A 227 -22.17 0.06 -11.45
C GLY A 227 -23.06 -1.08 -11.90
N GLU A 228 -22.93 -1.41 -13.18
CA GLU A 228 -23.55 -2.61 -13.73
C GLU A 228 -22.99 -3.85 -13.04
N THR A 229 -23.87 -4.79 -12.69
CA THR A 229 -23.50 -6.14 -12.29
C THR A 229 -22.96 -6.84 -13.52
N ARG A 230 -21.64 -6.95 -13.63
CA ARG A 230 -21.01 -7.64 -14.76
C ARG A 230 -21.09 -9.14 -14.50
N GLY A 231 -21.70 -9.87 -15.44
CA GLY A 231 -21.62 -11.33 -15.47
C GLY A 231 -20.17 -11.79 -15.62
N SER A 232 -19.87 -12.99 -15.11
CA SER A 232 -18.55 -13.63 -15.19
C SER A 232 -17.97 -13.51 -16.61
N LEU A 233 -16.88 -12.76 -16.79
CA LEU A 233 -16.24 -12.59 -18.10
C LEU A 233 -15.57 -13.88 -18.63
N HIS A 234 -15.54 -14.95 -17.83
CA HIS A 234 -15.01 -16.26 -18.22
C HIS A 234 -15.95 -17.40 -17.83
N ALA A 235 -15.85 -18.52 -18.57
CA ALA A 235 -16.67 -19.73 -18.47
C ALA A 235 -16.43 -20.56 -17.18
N GLY A 236 -16.32 -19.89 -16.02
CA GLY A 236 -15.93 -20.47 -14.74
C GLY A 236 -16.76 -20.06 -13.53
N GLY A 237 -17.99 -19.56 -13.71
CA GLY A 237 -19.03 -19.59 -12.67
C GLY A 237 -18.75 -18.78 -11.38
N GLY A 238 -18.06 -17.65 -11.44
CA GLY A 238 -18.02 -16.71 -10.30
C GLY A 238 -19.39 -16.03 -10.09
N PRO A 239 -19.77 -15.66 -8.85
CA PRO A 239 -21.01 -14.94 -8.61
C PRO A 239 -21.00 -13.58 -9.30
N PRO A 240 -22.17 -13.04 -9.70
CA PRO A 240 -22.27 -11.70 -10.25
C PRO A 240 -21.74 -10.71 -9.21
N THR A 241 -20.64 -10.02 -9.52
CA THR A 241 -20.08 -9.00 -8.62
C THR A 241 -20.62 -7.64 -9.05
N SER A 242 -21.36 -6.99 -8.16
CA SER A 242 -21.74 -5.58 -8.34
C SER A 242 -20.45 -4.76 -8.44
N SER A 243 -20.30 -3.97 -9.50
CA SER A 243 -19.13 -3.11 -9.65
C SER A 243 -19.37 -1.76 -8.97
N ILE A 244 -18.30 -1.09 -8.54
CA ILE A 244 -18.37 0.31 -8.09
C ILE A 244 -17.72 1.19 -9.15
N HIS A 245 -18.43 2.26 -9.53
CA HIS A 245 -17.89 3.31 -10.39
C HIS A 245 -17.45 4.50 -9.54
N PHE A 246 -16.47 5.24 -10.05
CA PHE A 246 -15.89 6.40 -9.39
C PHE A 246 -15.93 7.61 -10.31
N SER A 247 -16.04 8.78 -9.68
CA SER A 247 -15.98 10.08 -10.37
C SER A 247 -14.65 10.30 -11.09
N ASP A 248 -13.53 9.88 -10.48
CA ASP A 248 -12.22 9.83 -11.12
C ASP A 248 -11.31 8.80 -10.44
N THR A 249 -10.28 8.38 -11.18
CA THR A 249 -9.37 7.32 -10.74
C THR A 249 -8.51 7.72 -9.56
N TYR A 250 -8.14 9.00 -9.45
CA TYR A 250 -7.32 9.45 -8.34
C TYR A 250 -8.08 9.35 -7.01
N LYS A 251 -9.36 9.76 -6.98
CA LYS A 251 -10.23 9.58 -5.82
C LYS A 251 -10.51 8.11 -5.54
N ALA A 252 -10.72 7.29 -6.57
CA ALA A 252 -10.84 5.85 -6.41
C ALA A 252 -9.64 5.26 -5.68
N MET A 253 -8.41 5.63 -6.09
CA MET A 253 -7.18 5.17 -5.43
C MET A 253 -7.12 5.62 -3.97
N CYS A 254 -7.47 6.87 -3.67
CA CYS A 254 -7.47 7.37 -2.30
C CYS A 254 -8.46 6.58 -1.44
N LEU A 255 -9.67 6.33 -1.93
CA LEU A 255 -10.70 5.57 -1.22
C LEU A 255 -10.29 4.12 -0.97
N MET A 256 -9.74 3.43 -1.98
CA MET A 256 -9.24 2.06 -1.82
C MET A 256 -8.20 1.94 -0.70
N GLN A 257 -7.30 2.91 -0.61
CA GLN A 257 -6.28 2.97 0.44
C GLN A 257 -6.92 3.29 1.80
N ALA A 258 -7.83 4.28 1.87
CA ALA A 258 -8.51 4.64 3.10
C ALA A 258 -9.33 3.48 3.69
N TRP A 259 -10.06 2.74 2.85
CA TRP A 259 -10.82 1.57 3.28
C TRP A 259 -9.92 0.45 3.80
N ALA A 260 -8.78 0.20 3.15
CA ALA A 260 -7.81 -0.78 3.62
C ALA A 260 -7.23 -0.38 4.99
N TYR A 261 -6.86 0.89 5.18
CA TYR A 261 -6.39 1.39 6.48
C TYR A 261 -7.47 1.34 7.57
N GLY A 262 -8.73 1.57 7.22
CA GLY A 262 -9.85 1.40 8.14
C GLY A 262 -9.98 -0.05 8.61
N ILE A 263 -9.89 -1.02 7.69
CA ILE A 263 -9.89 -2.45 8.04
C ILE A 263 -8.70 -2.81 8.94
N GLU A 264 -7.50 -2.29 8.64
CA GLU A 264 -6.31 -2.51 9.48
C GLU A 264 -6.51 -2.00 10.91
N CYS A 265 -7.08 -0.81 11.09
CA CYS A 265 -7.37 -0.27 12.41
C CYS A 265 -8.41 -1.12 13.16
N LEU A 266 -9.51 -1.48 12.50
CA LEU A 266 -10.57 -2.30 13.09
C LEU A 266 -10.04 -3.68 13.49
N THR A 267 -9.36 -4.38 12.60
CA THR A 267 -8.77 -5.69 12.92
C THR A 267 -7.66 -5.59 13.97
N GLY A 268 -6.93 -4.47 14.03
CA GLY A 268 -6.00 -4.14 15.12
C GLY A 268 -6.70 -4.03 16.48
N ILE A 269 -7.84 -3.34 16.56
CA ILE A 269 -8.66 -3.26 17.78
C ILE A 269 -9.14 -4.66 18.20
N GLU A 270 -9.63 -5.48 17.27
CA GLU A 270 -10.07 -6.83 17.60
C GLU A 270 -8.92 -7.69 18.17
N ARG A 271 -7.74 -7.62 17.54
CA ARG A 271 -6.52 -8.32 17.98
C ARG A 271 -6.05 -7.85 19.35
N LEU A 272 -6.14 -6.56 19.64
CA LEU A 272 -5.85 -6.04 20.96
C LEU A 272 -6.74 -6.71 22.02
N GLY A 273 -8.02 -6.90 21.71
CA GLY A 273 -8.97 -7.57 22.60
C GLY A 273 -8.68 -9.04 22.81
N SER A 274 -8.29 -9.74 21.74
CA SER A 274 -7.93 -11.16 21.82
C SER A 274 -6.65 -11.38 22.63
N THR A 275 -5.73 -10.42 22.64
CA THR A 275 -4.42 -10.50 23.32
C THR A 275 -4.50 -10.29 24.82
N ILE A 276 -5.52 -9.55 25.30
CA ILE A 276 -5.70 -9.23 26.72
C ILE A 276 -6.52 -10.33 27.42
N ASP A 277 -6.08 -10.75 28.61
CA ASP A 277 -6.74 -11.76 29.44
C ASP A 277 -8.22 -11.41 29.74
N GLY A 278 -9.07 -12.42 29.91
CA GLY A 278 -10.52 -12.29 30.01
C GLY A 278 -10.99 -11.36 31.14
N VAL A 279 -10.28 -11.33 32.28
CA VAL A 279 -10.59 -10.43 33.40
C VAL A 279 -10.28 -8.97 33.02
N LEU A 280 -9.13 -8.72 32.39
CA LEU A 280 -8.70 -7.39 31.96
C LEU A 280 -9.52 -6.88 30.78
N ARG A 281 -9.97 -7.78 29.91
CA ARG A 281 -10.85 -7.46 28.78
C ARG A 281 -12.10 -6.73 29.25
N THR A 282 -12.71 -7.12 30.37
CA THR A 282 -13.95 -6.47 30.87
C THR A 282 -13.81 -4.96 31.08
N SER A 283 -12.62 -4.47 31.47
CA SER A 283 -12.34 -3.05 31.69
C SER A 283 -12.34 -2.24 30.40
N VAL A 284 -11.90 -2.84 29.29
CA VAL A 284 -11.77 -2.17 27.98
C VAL A 284 -12.92 -2.55 27.04
N MET A 285 -13.68 -3.59 27.38
CA MET A 285 -14.67 -4.23 26.50
C MET A 285 -15.72 -3.26 25.98
N SER A 286 -16.23 -2.34 26.82
CA SER A 286 -17.22 -1.36 26.39
C SER A 286 -16.66 -0.39 25.34
N GLU A 287 -15.43 0.10 25.55
CA GLU A 287 -14.75 0.98 24.59
C GLU A 287 -14.45 0.23 23.28
N MET A 288 -13.98 -1.00 23.39
CA MET A 288 -13.72 -1.87 22.24
C MET A 288 -14.97 -2.18 21.42
N GLN A 289 -16.08 -2.51 22.07
CA GLN A 289 -17.36 -2.77 21.39
C GLN A 289 -17.90 -1.53 20.70
N SER A 290 -17.61 -0.34 21.24
CA SER A 290 -18.00 0.93 20.59
C SER A 290 -17.12 1.27 19.39
N ALA A 291 -15.82 0.95 19.44
CA ALA A 291 -14.85 1.32 18.42
C ALA A 291 -14.74 0.30 17.28
N TRP A 292 -14.88 -0.99 17.59
CA TRP A 292 -14.82 -2.05 16.60
C TRP A 292 -16.22 -2.43 16.12
N ASN A 293 -16.38 -2.48 14.80
CA ASN A 293 -17.64 -2.83 14.15
C ASN A 293 -17.39 -3.81 12.99
N ARG A 294 -17.83 -5.07 13.17
CA ARG A 294 -17.69 -6.12 12.15
C ARG A 294 -18.44 -5.81 10.87
N GLU A 295 -19.63 -5.22 10.96
CA GLU A 295 -20.43 -4.82 9.79
C GLU A 295 -19.67 -3.78 8.95
N THR A 296 -18.93 -2.88 9.61
CA THR A 296 -18.04 -1.93 8.93
C THR A 296 -16.90 -2.65 8.21
N VAL A 297 -16.24 -3.62 8.86
CA VAL A 297 -15.17 -4.42 8.21
C VAL A 297 -15.70 -5.12 6.96
N LEU A 298 -16.84 -5.81 7.08
CA LEU A 298 -17.49 -6.48 5.96
C LEU A 298 -17.86 -5.50 4.84
N GLY A 299 -18.45 -4.35 5.17
CA GLY A 299 -18.82 -3.30 4.22
C GLY A 299 -17.62 -2.69 3.48
N LEU A 300 -16.50 -2.45 4.18
CA LEU A 300 -15.26 -1.97 3.57
C LEU A 300 -14.64 -3.03 2.66
N SER A 301 -14.58 -4.29 3.09
CA SER A 301 -14.09 -5.41 2.27
C SER A 301 -14.91 -5.55 0.98
N ARG A 302 -16.25 -5.44 1.07
CA ARG A 302 -17.15 -5.40 -0.09
C ARG A 302 -16.80 -4.29 -1.05
N LYS A 303 -16.68 -3.05 -0.56
CA LYS A 303 -16.30 -1.91 -1.40
C LYS A 303 -14.97 -2.17 -2.13
N ILE A 304 -13.98 -2.75 -1.46
CA ILE A 304 -12.66 -3.02 -2.05
C ILE A 304 -12.76 -4.00 -3.24
N TYR A 305 -13.34 -5.20 -3.06
CA TYR A 305 -13.36 -6.17 -4.17
C TYR A 305 -14.31 -5.77 -5.29
N GLN A 306 -15.42 -5.08 -4.98
CA GLN A 306 -16.36 -4.54 -5.97
C GLN A 306 -15.75 -3.41 -6.82
N SER A 307 -14.74 -2.72 -6.29
CA SER A 307 -14.02 -1.67 -7.00
C SER A 307 -13.05 -2.21 -8.04
N LEU A 308 -12.68 -3.50 -7.99
CA LEU A 308 -11.65 -4.04 -8.86
C LEU A 308 -11.96 -3.83 -10.35
N TRP A 309 -13.21 -3.98 -10.77
CA TRP A 309 -13.61 -3.79 -12.16
C TRP A 309 -13.25 -2.42 -12.72
N TYR A 310 -13.33 -1.39 -11.88
CA TYR A 310 -12.90 -0.04 -12.25
C TYR A 310 -11.38 0.00 -12.49
N PHE A 311 -10.60 -0.62 -11.60
CA PHE A 311 -9.13 -0.63 -11.67
C PHE A 311 -8.56 -1.55 -12.77
N LEU A 312 -9.35 -2.50 -13.27
CA LEU A 312 -8.92 -3.40 -14.34
C LEU A 312 -9.20 -2.88 -15.75
N GLN A 313 -9.83 -1.71 -15.89
CA GLN A 313 -10.05 -1.06 -17.18
C GLN A 313 -8.72 -0.82 -17.91
N ASP A 314 -8.71 -1.02 -19.23
CA ASP A 314 -7.49 -0.96 -20.05
C ASP A 314 -6.81 0.42 -20.00
N ASP A 315 -7.57 1.48 -19.78
CA ASP A 315 -7.08 2.86 -19.65
C ASP A 315 -6.14 3.05 -18.46
N LEU A 316 -6.32 2.26 -17.40
CA LEU A 316 -5.49 2.33 -16.18
C LEU A 316 -4.22 1.49 -16.30
N ARG A 317 -4.09 0.73 -17.39
CA ARG A 317 -2.92 -0.06 -17.78
C ARG A 317 -2.36 -0.84 -16.59
N LEU A 318 -1.14 -0.52 -16.18
CA LEU A 318 -0.41 -1.22 -15.13
C LEU A 318 -0.64 -0.62 -13.74
N TYR A 319 -1.04 0.65 -13.66
CA TYR A 319 -1.24 1.33 -12.38
C TYR A 319 -2.49 0.84 -11.67
N GLY A 320 -3.55 0.59 -12.43
CA GLY A 320 -4.81 0.11 -11.89
C GLY A 320 -4.61 -1.17 -11.07
N PRO A 321 -4.15 -2.28 -11.68
CA PRO A 321 -3.91 -3.53 -10.98
C PRO A 321 -2.90 -3.45 -9.81
N VAL A 322 -1.78 -2.72 -9.96
CA VAL A 322 -0.80 -2.58 -8.87
C VAL A 322 -1.40 -1.89 -7.66
N SER A 323 -2.25 -0.89 -7.87
CA SER A 323 -2.85 -0.11 -6.77
C SER A 323 -3.89 -0.87 -5.96
N THR A 324 -4.38 -2.02 -6.44
CA THR A 324 -5.38 -2.85 -5.75
C THR A 324 -4.76 -4.00 -4.95
N VAL A 325 -3.49 -4.34 -5.16
CA VAL A 325 -2.83 -5.47 -4.50
C VAL A 325 -2.91 -5.36 -2.98
N PHE A 326 -2.50 -4.23 -2.39
CA PHE A 326 -2.57 -4.04 -0.94
C PHE A 326 -4.01 -4.07 -0.42
N PRO A 327 -4.95 -3.23 -0.93
CA PRO A 327 -6.33 -3.23 -0.43
C PRO A 327 -7.02 -4.60 -0.52
N LEU A 328 -6.86 -5.33 -1.63
CA LEU A 328 -7.47 -6.65 -1.80
C LEU A 328 -6.89 -7.68 -0.83
N ASN A 329 -5.59 -7.60 -0.53
CA ASN A 329 -4.98 -8.48 0.45
C ASN A 329 -5.61 -8.29 1.83
N ILE A 330 -5.77 -7.03 2.24
CA ILE A 330 -6.38 -6.66 3.52
C ILE A 330 -7.84 -7.09 3.58
N ALA A 331 -8.61 -6.83 2.52
CA ALA A 331 -10.01 -7.24 2.45
C ALA A 331 -10.18 -8.76 2.52
N TYR A 332 -9.36 -9.52 1.78
CA TYR A 332 -9.43 -10.98 1.76
C TYR A 332 -9.07 -11.58 3.13
N GLU A 333 -7.98 -11.12 3.75
CA GLU A 333 -7.60 -11.57 5.09
C GLU A 333 -8.69 -11.27 6.12
N ALA A 334 -9.30 -10.08 6.05
CA ALA A 334 -10.39 -9.67 6.92
C ALA A 334 -11.63 -10.55 6.76
N LEU A 335 -12.04 -10.85 5.52
CA LEU A 335 -13.19 -11.72 5.26
C LEU A 335 -12.96 -13.13 5.85
N LEU A 336 -11.76 -13.70 5.66
CA LEU A 336 -11.46 -15.04 6.14
C LEU A 336 -11.31 -15.15 7.66
N SER A 337 -10.73 -14.12 8.30
CA SER A 337 -10.28 -14.23 9.70
C SER A 337 -11.19 -13.50 10.70
N HIS A 338 -11.96 -12.53 10.23
CA HIS A 338 -12.66 -11.57 11.10
C HIS A 338 -14.18 -11.48 10.83
N CYS A 339 -14.67 -12.06 9.72
CA CYS A 339 -16.08 -12.02 9.30
C CYS A 339 -16.66 -13.43 9.05
N PRO A 340 -16.99 -14.22 10.09
CA PRO A 340 -17.57 -15.56 9.92
C PRO A 340 -18.94 -15.55 9.22
N GLU A 341 -19.66 -14.42 9.27
CA GLU A 341 -20.93 -14.20 8.57
C GLU A 341 -20.77 -13.68 7.12
N ALA A 342 -19.53 -13.51 6.64
CA ALA A 342 -19.29 -13.22 5.23
C ALA A 342 -19.99 -14.30 4.39
N SER A 343 -20.78 -13.87 3.41
CA SER A 343 -21.47 -14.83 2.56
C SER A 343 -20.44 -15.55 1.69
N ASP A 344 -20.77 -16.77 1.25
CA ASP A 344 -19.98 -17.47 0.24
C ASP A 344 -19.73 -16.59 -1.00
N ASP A 345 -20.68 -15.70 -1.33
CA ASP A 345 -20.56 -14.78 -2.45
C ASP A 345 -19.55 -13.65 -2.18
N ASP A 346 -19.40 -13.20 -0.94
CA ASP A 346 -18.38 -12.21 -0.55
C ASP A 346 -16.97 -12.79 -0.71
N ILE A 347 -16.77 -14.01 -0.20
CA ILE A 347 -15.48 -14.72 -0.30
C ILE A 347 -15.16 -15.01 -1.77
N LYS A 348 -16.11 -15.61 -2.51
CA LYS A 348 -15.93 -15.90 -3.94
C LYS A 348 -15.74 -14.64 -4.78
N GLY A 349 -16.41 -13.55 -4.44
CA GLY A 349 -16.23 -12.26 -5.09
C GLY A 349 -14.80 -11.73 -4.92
N CYS A 350 -14.26 -11.86 -3.71
CA CYS A 350 -12.86 -11.54 -3.45
C CYS A 350 -11.92 -12.50 -4.21
N GLU A 351 -12.08 -13.82 -4.09
CA GLU A 351 -11.25 -14.81 -4.81
C GLU A 351 -11.25 -14.63 -6.33
N HIS A 352 -12.40 -14.30 -6.90
CA HIS A 352 -12.51 -13.95 -8.31
C HIS A 352 -11.66 -12.72 -8.64
N ALA A 353 -11.73 -11.69 -7.81
CA ALA A 353 -10.90 -10.49 -7.94
C ALA A 353 -9.39 -10.80 -7.88
N ILE A 354 -8.98 -11.68 -6.97
CA ILE A 354 -7.60 -12.19 -6.86
C ILE A 354 -7.17 -12.93 -8.13
N SER A 355 -8.04 -13.79 -8.66
CA SER A 355 -7.79 -14.56 -9.87
C SER A 355 -7.57 -13.65 -11.09
N LEU A 356 -8.40 -12.61 -11.25
CA LEU A 356 -8.25 -11.63 -12.33
C LEU A 356 -6.92 -10.86 -12.25
N LEU A 357 -6.47 -10.50 -11.04
CA LEU A 357 -5.14 -9.90 -10.84
C LEU A 357 -4.02 -10.87 -11.22
N SER A 358 -4.15 -12.13 -10.80
CA SER A 358 -3.19 -13.19 -11.09
C SER A 358 -3.05 -13.45 -12.59
N GLN A 359 -4.16 -13.44 -13.33
CA GLN A 359 -4.16 -13.53 -14.80
C GLN A 359 -3.45 -12.35 -15.47
N LYS A 360 -3.51 -11.15 -14.87
CA LYS A 360 -2.72 -9.98 -15.32
C LYS A 360 -1.28 -9.99 -14.81
N GLY A 361 -0.86 -11.06 -14.12
CA GLY A 361 0.50 -11.27 -13.62
C GLY A 361 0.79 -10.47 -12.36
N PHE A 362 -0.19 -10.30 -11.47
CA PHE A 362 -0.01 -9.70 -10.14
C PHE A 362 -0.42 -10.72 -9.07
N ALA A 363 0.45 -10.96 -8.09
CA ALA A 363 0.17 -11.88 -6.99
C ALA A 363 -0.18 -11.11 -5.72
N LEU A 364 -1.05 -11.69 -4.89
CA LEU A 364 -1.22 -11.24 -3.51
C LEU A 364 -0.14 -11.86 -2.64
N HIS A 365 0.08 -11.22 -1.50
CA HIS A 365 1.09 -11.65 -0.54
C HIS A 365 0.41 -11.87 0.80
N PRO A 366 -0.07 -13.09 1.08
CA PRO A 366 -0.57 -13.42 2.40
C PRO A 366 0.46 -12.99 3.43
N ARG A 367 0.02 -12.38 4.53
CA ARG A 367 0.91 -12.16 5.68
C ARG A 367 1.57 -13.50 6.01
N ALA A 368 2.89 -13.50 6.18
CA ALA A 368 3.57 -14.69 6.67
C ALA A 368 2.86 -15.09 7.98
N LYS A 369 2.34 -16.33 8.06
CA LYS A 369 1.76 -16.84 9.31
C LYS A 369 2.84 -16.67 10.37
N GLN A 370 2.58 -15.81 11.36
CA GLN A 370 3.41 -15.74 12.55
C GLN A 370 3.18 -17.07 13.27
N SER A 371 4.18 -17.93 13.19
CA SER A 371 4.23 -19.24 13.85
C SER A 371 4.56 -19.10 15.32
#